data_AF-A0A225WS09-F1
#
_entry.id   AF-A0A225WS09-F1
#
_cell.length_a   1.000
_cell.length_b   1.000
_cell.length_c   1.000
_cell.angle_alpha   90.00
_cell.angle_beta   90.00
_cell.angle_gamma   90.00
#
_symmetry.space_group_name_H-M   'P 1'
#
loop_
_entity.id
_entity.type
_entity.pdbx_description
1 polymer ?
#
loop_
_entity_poly.entity_id
_entity_poly.type
_entity_poly.pdbx_seq_one_letter_code
_entity_poly.pdbx_strand_id
1 'polypeptide(L)' 'MFLAAVERPLYASHLKCHFDRKIGIWPIVKKLVTLQTSVNRPKGAIAMKCVNMTRSVYVKMLKTMVLPAIRIKWPVFYKR' A
#
# COMPACT_ATOMS: atom_id res chain seq x y z
N MET A 1 8.90 2.24 -7.33
CA MET A 1 7.96 1.16 -7.72
C MET A 1 6.83 1.11 -6.71
N PHE A 2 5.62 0.72 -7.11
CA PHE A 2 4.43 0.71 -6.25
C PHE A 2 3.76 -0.66 -6.26
N LEU A 3 3.15 -1.03 -5.13
CA LEU A 3 2.24 -2.15 -5.01
C LEU A 3 0.81 -1.59 -4.97
N ALA A 4 -0.01 -1.94 -5.96
CA ALA A 4 -1.41 -1.55 -6.00
C ALA A 4 -2.29 -2.78 -5.73
N ALA A 5 -3.30 -2.61 -4.88
CA ALA A 5 -4.35 -3.60 -4.70
C ALA A 5 -5.67 -3.00 -5.17
N VAL A 6 -6.29 -3.69 -6.12
CA VAL A 6 -7.56 -3.32 -6.75
C VAL A 6 -8.39 -4.59 -6.85
N GLU A 7 -9.65 -4.50 -6.47
CA GLU A 7 -10.61 -5.58 -6.66
C GLU A 7 -11.39 -5.34 -7.97
N ARG A 8 -12.24 -6.28 -8.41
CA ARG A 8 -13.10 -6.07 -9.61
C ARG A 8 -14.08 -4.88 -9.36
N PRO A 9 -15.04 -4.43 -10.20
CA PRO A 9 -16.15 -3.46 -9.84
C PRO A 9 -17.52 -4.12 -9.43
N LEU A 10 -18.04 -4.09 -8.18
CA LEU A 10 -19.20 -4.93 -7.72
C LEU A 10 -20.33 -3.98 -7.38
N TYR A 11 -21.49 -4.27 -7.94
CA TYR A 11 -22.71 -3.60 -7.54
C TYR A 11 -23.42 -4.42 -6.48
N ALA A 12 -23.51 -3.89 -5.27
CA ALA A 12 -24.30 -4.50 -4.21
C ALA A 12 -25.73 -3.94 -4.28
N SER A 13 -26.62 -4.65 -4.99
CA SER A 13 -28.03 -4.24 -5.18
C SER A 13 -28.75 -3.94 -3.85
N HIS A 14 -28.46 -4.72 -2.80
CA HIS A 14 -29.06 -4.57 -1.48
C HIS A 14 -28.73 -3.23 -0.78
N LEU A 15 -27.66 -2.54 -1.19
CA LEU A 15 -27.22 -1.27 -0.58
C LEU A 15 -27.28 -0.10 -1.55
N LYS A 16 -27.66 -0.37 -2.82
CA LYS A 16 -27.54 0.58 -3.94
C LYS A 16 -26.18 1.27 -3.97
N CYS A 17 -25.12 0.57 -3.55
CA CYS A 17 -23.81 1.15 -3.35
C CYS A 17 -22.79 0.47 -4.28
N HIS A 18 -22.05 1.28 -5.02
CA HIS A 18 -20.92 0.82 -5.82
C HIS A 18 -19.72 0.73 -4.90
N PHE A 19 -19.21 -0.49 -4.68
CA PHE A 19 -17.93 -0.61 -4.01
C PHE A 19 -16.86 -0.16 -5.02
N ASP A 20 -16.21 0.97 -4.74
CA ASP A 20 -15.23 1.63 -5.63
C ASP A 20 -13.96 0.79 -5.89
N ARG A 21 -13.77 -0.28 -5.11
CA ARG A 21 -12.83 -1.40 -5.34
C ARG A 21 -11.35 -1.03 -5.48
N LYS A 22 -11.03 0.23 -5.24
CA LYS A 22 -9.69 0.76 -4.98
C LYS A 22 -9.32 0.47 -3.52
N ILE A 23 -8.43 -0.50 -3.29
CA ILE A 23 -8.02 -0.86 -1.93
C ILE A 23 -6.89 0.08 -1.46
N GLY A 24 -5.83 0.21 -2.25
CA GLY A 24 -4.72 1.11 -1.92
C GLY A 24 -3.52 0.98 -2.85
N ILE A 25 -2.60 1.93 -2.74
CA ILE A 25 -1.32 1.96 -3.45
C ILE A 25 -0.22 2.25 -2.43
N TRP A 26 0.81 1.41 -2.39
CA TRP A 26 1.92 1.52 -1.44
C TRP A 26 3.25 1.66 -2.18
N PRO A 27 4.06 2.69 -1.86
CA PRO A 27 5.39 2.82 -2.44
C PRO A 27 6.34 1.77 -1.86
N ILE A 28 7.13 1.14 -2.72
CA ILE A 28 8.19 0.20 -2.34
C ILE A 28 9.46 1.01 -2.10
N VAL A 29 9.54 1.62 -0.91
CA VAL A 29 10.62 2.53 -0.51
C VAL A 29 11.06 2.25 0.92
N LYS A 30 12.34 2.49 1.20
CA LYS A 30 12.90 2.53 2.55
C LYS A 30 13.20 3.98 2.90
N LYS A 31 12.73 4.42 4.08
CA LYS A 31 13.13 5.68 4.69
C LYS A 31 14.52 5.50 5.28
N LEU A 32 15.47 6.32 4.83
CA LEU A 32 16.85 6.32 5.29
C LEU A 32 17.24 7.74 5.68
N VAL A 33 18.02 7.86 6.74
CA VAL A 33 18.66 9.14 7.08
C VAL A 33 19.80 9.39 6.10
N THR A 34 19.85 10.57 5.50
CA THR A 34 20.94 10.95 4.59
C THR A 34 22.23 11.10 5.37
N LEU A 35 23.24 10.29 5.01
CA LEU A 35 24.57 10.32 5.64
C LEU A 35 25.46 11.42 5.08
N GLN A 36 25.22 11.83 3.84
CA GLN A 36 25.99 12.84 3.13
C GLN A 36 25.12 14.07 2.88
N THR A 37 25.74 15.23 3.04
CA THR A 37 25.23 16.51 2.55
C THR A 37 25.41 16.56 1.04
N SER A 38 24.33 16.76 0.30
CA SER A 38 24.39 17.23 -1.08
C SER A 38 23.62 18.53 -1.22
N VAL A 39 23.83 19.26 -2.32
CA VAL A 39 23.24 20.58 -2.57
C VAL A 39 21.73 20.62 -2.25
N ASN A 40 20.99 19.57 -2.61
CA ASN A 40 19.53 19.50 -2.40
C ASN A 40 19.11 18.60 -1.23
N ARG A 41 20.05 18.03 -0.47
CA ARG A 41 19.75 17.10 0.64
C ARG A 41 20.72 17.35 1.80
N PRO A 42 20.32 18.14 2.81
CA PRO A 42 21.14 18.27 4.02
C PRO A 42 21.28 16.92 4.72
N LYS A 43 22.40 16.72 5.41
CA LYS A 43 22.69 15.53 6.19
C LYS A 43 21.71 15.44 7.36
N GLY A 44 21.19 14.25 7.62
CA GLY A 44 20.15 14.04 8.62
C GLY A 44 18.72 14.08 8.10
N ALA A 45 18.49 14.53 6.85
CA ALA A 45 17.16 14.50 6.25
C ALA A 45 16.68 13.07 5.97
N ILE A 46 15.37 12.82 6.14
CA ILE A 46 14.76 11.54 5.79
C ILE A 46 14.58 11.48 4.27
N ALA A 47 15.41 10.68 3.59
CA ALA A 47 15.27 10.39 2.18
C ALA A 47 14.59 9.03 1.96
N MET A 48 13.69 8.99 0.98
CA MET A 48 13.11 7.72 0.51
C MET A 48 13.99 7.17 -0.61
N LYS A 49 14.49 5.96 -0.43
CA LYS A 49 15.19 5.21 -1.49
C LYS A 49 14.32 4.04 -1.96
N CYS A 50 14.30 3.82 -3.27
CA CYS A 50 13.68 2.64 -3.85
C CYS A 50 14.39 1.38 -3.36
N VAL A 51 13.62 0.35 -3.05
CA VAL A 51 14.14 -0.97 -2.66
C VAL A 51 13.81 -1.96 -3.77
N ASN A 52 14.71 -2.91 -4.00
CA ASN A 52 14.44 -3.99 -4.93
C ASN A 52 13.32 -4.90 -4.39
N MET A 53 12.42 -5.33 -5.27
CA MET A 53 11.24 -6.12 -4.88
C MET A 53 11.57 -7.59 -4.82
N THR A 54 12.03 -8.03 -3.66
CA THR A 54 12.23 -9.45 -3.39
C THR A 54 10.94 -10.08 -2.87
N ARG A 55 10.85 -11.42 -2.97
CA ARG A 55 9.71 -12.19 -2.45
C ARG A 55 9.42 -11.89 -0.97
N SER A 56 10.45 -11.71 -0.15
CA SER A 56 10.30 -11.43 1.28
C SER A 56 9.70 -10.05 1.55
N VAL A 57 10.09 -9.02 0.78
CA VAL A 57 9.51 -7.67 0.87
C VAL A 57 8.04 -7.70 0.42
N TYR A 58 7.75 -8.37 -0.69
CA TYR A 58 6.39 -8.51 -1.20
C TYR A 58 5.45 -9.18 -0.18
N VAL A 59 5.85 -10.34 0.38
CA VAL A 59 5.07 -11.06 1.38
C VAL A 59 4.87 -10.23 2.65
N LYS A 60 5.90 -9.49 3.09
CA LYS A 60 5.78 -8.58 4.23
C LYS A 60 4.73 -7.50 3.97
N MET A 61 4.80 -6.81 2.83
CA MET A 61 3.83 -5.77 2.48
C MET A 61 2.40 -6.30 2.36
N LEU A 62 2.22 -7.51 1.82
CA LEU A 62 0.90 -8.14 1.79
C LEU A 62 0.33 -8.33 3.19
N LYS A 63 1.13 -8.87 4.12
CA LYS A 63 0.70 -9.16 5.50
C LYS A 63 0.44 -7.90 6.30
N THR A 64 1.33 -6.90 6.21
CA THR A 64 1.28 -5.73 7.08
C THR A 64 0.44 -4.59 6.53
N MET A 65 0.25 -4.50 5.21
CA MET A 65 -0.44 -3.37 4.58
C MET A 65 -1.68 -3.82 3.81
N VAL A 66 -1.55 -4.78 2.89
CA VAL A 66 -2.64 -5.11 1.95
C VAL A 66 -3.78 -5.85 2.62
N LEU A 67 -3.52 -6.96 3.32
CA LEU A 67 -4.55 -7.76 3.96
C LEU A 67 -5.36 -6.97 5.01
N PRO A 68 -4.73 -6.15 5.88
CA PRO A 68 -5.47 -5.26 6.77
C PRO A 68 -6.34 -4.25 6.03
N ALA A 69 -5.82 -3.62 4.96
CA ALA A 69 -6.57 -2.65 4.17
C ALA A 69 -7.78 -3.29 3.48
N ILE A 70 -7.63 -4.52 2.97
CA ILE A 70 -8.74 -5.32 2.45
C ILE A 70 -9.78 -5.53 3.54
N ARG A 71 -9.38 -6.01 4.73
CA ARG A 71 -10.30 -6.30 5.83
C ARG A 71 -11.09 -5.07 6.30
N ILE A 72 -10.47 -3.89 6.29
CA ILE A 72 -11.13 -2.61 6.64
C ILE A 72 -12.16 -2.22 5.58
N LYS A 73 -11.81 -2.37 4.30
CA LYS A 73 -12.70 -2.00 3.19
C LYS A 73 -13.74 -3.07 2.84
N TRP A 74 -13.58 -4.29 3.36
CA TRP A 74 -14.45 -5.39 3.00
C TRP A 74 -15.88 -5.14 3.49
N PRO A 75 -16.89 -5.23 2.61
CA PRO A 75 -18.27 -5.04 3.01
C PRO A 75 -18.71 -6.13 4.00
N VAL A 76 -19.30 -5.71 5.12
CA VAL A 76 -19.69 -6.57 6.27
C VAL A 76 -20.73 -7.64 5.89
N PHE A 77 -21.45 -7.44 4.79
CA PHE A 77 -22.51 -8.33 4.30
C PHE A 77 -22.04 -9.72 3.84
N TYR A 78 -20.73 -9.91 3.64
CA TYR A 78 -20.15 -11.23 3.32
C TYR A 78 -19.69 -12.02 4.55
N LYS A 79 -19.90 -11.52 5.77
CA LYS A 79 -19.79 -12.37 6.98
C LYS A 79 -20.94 -13.38 6.95
N ARG A 80 -20.67 -14.53 6.37
CA ARG A 80 -21.47 -15.75 6.50
C ARG A 80 -21.15 -16.44 7.82
#